data_AF-G5H5G5-F1
#
_entry.id   AF-G5H5G5-F1
#
_cell.length_a   1.000
_cell.length_b   1.000
_cell.length_c   1.000
_cell.angle_alpha   90.00
_cell.angle_beta   90.00
_cell.angle_gamma   90.00
#
_symmetry.space_group_name_H-M   'P 1'
#
loop_
_entity.id
_entity.type
_entity.pdbx_description
1 polymer ?
#
loop_
_entity_poly.entity_id
_entity_poly.type
_entity_poly.pdbx_seq_one_letter_code
_entity_poly.pdbx_strand_id
1 'polypeptide(L)'
;MTAPQTNNADLTKGKLRHFLRLCYLVVAVTVAVQAYCIYEKTVVNGWILLAAALSVAIVTLPLRNSWKWLVVPDNGILRTACHLFLVTTFCTAFVLDGNYYLPSGPEATRREQASVVSKHTKERQMTRRAGKYRYVANGVRRSYFLRLAFANGQEKTVPVSQAVYNRTRQGGTKKLMLTKGIFGLTVITGGLSGSPVAGAAADIRPGPHR
;
A
#
# COMPACT_ATOMS: atom_id res chain seq x y z
N MET A 1 -57.39 2.03 -10.46
CA MET A 1 -55.95 2.27 -10.23
C MET A 1 -55.28 0.92 -10.02
N THR A 2 -54.67 0.36 -11.07
CA THR A 2 -53.93 -0.90 -10.99
C THR A 2 -52.49 -0.61 -10.55
N ALA A 3 -52.05 -1.25 -9.46
CA ALA A 3 -50.68 -1.13 -8.97
C ALA A 3 -49.70 -1.66 -10.03
N PRO A 4 -48.54 -1.02 -10.25
CA PRO A 4 -47.57 -1.47 -11.23
C PRO A 4 -47.00 -2.84 -10.80
N GLN A 5 -47.31 -3.89 -11.56
CA GLN A 5 -46.74 -5.22 -11.41
C GLN A 5 -45.28 -5.18 -11.87
N THR A 6 -44.34 -5.04 -10.93
CA THR A 6 -42.90 -5.17 -11.23
C THR A 6 -42.61 -6.62 -11.61
N ASN A 7 -42.18 -6.87 -12.85
CA ASN A 7 -41.92 -8.23 -13.30
C ASN A 7 -40.67 -8.81 -12.59
N ASN A 8 -40.66 -10.13 -12.38
CA ASN A 8 -39.56 -10.83 -11.70
C ASN A 8 -38.20 -10.71 -12.43
N ALA A 9 -38.19 -10.51 -13.74
CA ALA A 9 -36.99 -10.31 -14.55
C ALA A 9 -36.34 -8.92 -14.34
N ASP A 10 -37.12 -7.88 -14.02
CA ASP A 10 -36.57 -6.55 -13.70
C ASP A 10 -35.95 -6.53 -12.30
N LEU A 11 -36.54 -7.30 -11.38
CA LEU A 11 -35.99 -7.53 -10.04
C LEU A 11 -34.65 -8.30 -10.11
N THR A 12 -34.55 -9.35 -10.93
CA THR A 12 -33.31 -10.13 -11.07
C THR A 12 -32.20 -9.35 -11.77
N LYS A 13 -32.52 -8.56 -12.81
CA LYS A 13 -31.57 -7.64 -13.45
C LYS A 13 -31.04 -6.59 -12.47
N GLY A 14 -31.91 -6.04 -11.63
CA GLY A 14 -31.52 -5.12 -10.55
C GLY A 14 -30.54 -5.76 -9.58
N LYS A 15 -30.89 -6.94 -9.04
CA LYS A 15 -30.04 -7.71 -8.10
C LYS A 15 -28.69 -8.08 -8.72
N LEU A 16 -28.67 -8.54 -9.98
CA LEU A 16 -27.44 -8.87 -10.71
C LEU A 16 -26.52 -7.65 -10.84
N ARG A 17 -27.06 -6.48 -11.19
CA ARG A 17 -26.28 -5.24 -11.30
C ARG A 17 -25.68 -4.80 -9.95
N HIS A 18 -26.43 -4.94 -8.86
CA HIS A 18 -25.92 -4.66 -7.51
C HIS A 18 -24.83 -5.66 -7.09
N PHE A 19 -25.01 -6.94 -7.42
CA PHE A 19 -24.00 -7.97 -7.18
C PHE A 19 -22.71 -7.68 -7.94
N LEU A 20 -22.79 -7.36 -9.24
CA LEU A 20 -21.63 -7.00 -10.07
C LEU A 20 -20.89 -5.77 -9.52
N ARG A 21 -21.63 -4.76 -9.03
CA ARG A 21 -21.06 -3.59 -8.35
C ARG A 21 -20.28 -3.96 -7.11
N LEU A 22 -20.85 -4.83 -6.28
CA LEU A 22 -20.20 -5.31 -5.06
C LEU A 22 -18.92 -6.10 -5.39
N CYS A 23 -18.99 -7.05 -6.32
CA CYS A 23 -17.83 -7.81 -6.78
C CYS A 23 -16.73 -6.87 -7.30
N TYR A 24 -17.09 -5.87 -8.11
CA TYR A 24 -16.16 -4.91 -8.65
C TYR A 24 -15.47 -4.08 -7.55
N LEU A 25 -16.22 -3.60 -6.56
CA LEU A 25 -15.66 -2.87 -5.41
C LEU A 25 -14.71 -3.75 -4.58
N VAL A 26 -15.09 -5.01 -4.33
CA VAL A 26 -14.23 -5.97 -3.62
C VAL A 26 -12.91 -6.17 -4.38
N VAL A 27 -12.98 -6.41 -5.70
CA VAL A 27 -11.79 -6.55 -6.54
C VAL A 27 -10.91 -5.31 -6.49
N ALA A 28 -11.49 -4.11 -6.65
CA ALA A 28 -10.75 -2.86 -6.59
C ALA A 28 -10.02 -2.67 -5.25
N VAL A 29 -10.66 -3.00 -4.13
CA VAL A 29 -10.04 -2.95 -2.79
C VAL A 29 -8.92 -3.97 -2.67
N THR A 30 -9.13 -5.21 -3.12
CA THR A 30 -8.07 -6.24 -3.06
C THR A 30 -6.86 -5.87 -3.90
N VAL A 31 -7.05 -5.30 -5.09
CA VAL A 31 -5.98 -4.82 -5.96
C VAL A 31 -5.23 -3.65 -5.31
N ALA A 32 -5.94 -2.72 -4.68
CA ALA A 32 -5.31 -1.62 -3.96
C ALA A 32 -4.45 -2.11 -2.78
N VAL A 33 -4.95 -3.07 -2.00
CA VAL A 33 -4.22 -3.68 -0.89
C VAL A 33 -2.97 -4.41 -1.40
N GLN A 34 -3.11 -5.22 -2.46
CA GLN A 34 -1.99 -5.93 -3.07
C GLN A 34 -0.91 -4.97 -3.58
N ALA A 35 -1.30 -3.93 -4.32
CA ALA A 35 -0.42 -2.89 -4.81
C ALA A 35 0.32 -2.19 -3.65
N TYR A 36 -0.36 -1.90 -2.55
CA TYR A 36 0.25 -1.33 -1.36
C TYR A 36 1.30 -2.25 -0.73
N CYS A 37 0.99 -3.55 -0.58
CA CYS A 37 1.93 -4.52 -0.04
C CYS A 37 3.22 -4.62 -0.87
N ILE A 38 3.10 -4.57 -2.21
CA ILE A 38 4.27 -4.57 -3.11
C ILE A 38 5.00 -3.23 -3.05
N TYR A 39 4.28 -2.10 -3.02
CA TYR A 39 4.85 -0.77 -2.89
C TYR A 39 5.75 -0.64 -1.64
N GLU A 40 5.35 -1.24 -0.51
CA GLU A 40 6.20 -1.29 0.70
C GLU A 40 7.55 -2.00 0.48
N LYS A 41 7.67 -2.86 -0.53
CA LYS A 41 8.91 -3.54 -0.91
C LYS A 41 9.65 -2.88 -2.06
N THR A 42 8.96 -2.14 -2.92
CA THR A 42 9.54 -1.48 -4.10
C THR A 42 10.21 -0.14 -3.78
N VAL A 43 11.50 0.01 -4.05
CA VAL A 43 12.25 1.28 -3.99
C VAL A 43 11.82 2.14 -5.17
N VAL A 44 10.78 2.94 -4.95
CA VAL A 44 10.25 3.90 -5.92
C VAL A 44 9.70 5.12 -5.18
N ASN A 45 9.90 6.31 -5.75
CA ASN A 45 9.24 7.51 -5.28
C ASN A 45 7.73 7.40 -5.58
N GLY A 46 6.91 7.37 -4.53
CA GLY A 46 5.46 7.23 -4.64
C GLY A 46 4.80 8.32 -5.49
N TRP A 47 5.34 9.54 -5.46
CA TRP A 47 4.81 10.66 -6.25
C TRP A 47 5.04 10.48 -7.75
N ILE A 48 6.19 9.93 -8.15
CA ILE A 48 6.49 9.65 -9.56
C ILE A 48 5.54 8.57 -10.08
N LEU A 49 5.36 7.50 -9.30
CA LEU A 49 4.46 6.40 -9.66
C LEU A 49 3.00 6.89 -9.75
N LEU A 50 2.56 7.69 -8.79
CA LEU A 50 1.22 8.27 -8.77
C LEU A 50 0.99 9.22 -9.94
N ALA A 51 1.94 10.11 -10.24
CA ALA A 51 1.84 11.06 -11.34
C ALA A 51 1.74 10.33 -12.69
N ALA A 52 2.57 9.30 -12.91
CA ALA A 52 2.51 8.49 -14.13
C ALA A 52 1.15 7.80 -14.29
N ALA A 53 0.64 7.18 -13.23
CA ALA A 53 -0.65 6.51 -13.26
C ALA A 53 -1.84 7.48 -13.43
N LEU A 54 -1.76 8.69 -12.85
CA LEU A 54 -2.78 9.72 -13.02
C LEU A 54 -2.79 10.27 -14.45
N SER A 55 -1.65 10.45 -15.09
CA SER A 55 -1.56 10.85 -16.50
C SER A 55 -2.32 9.88 -17.41
N VAL A 56 -2.16 8.56 -17.20
CA VAL A 56 -2.91 7.53 -17.94
C VAL A 56 -4.41 7.61 -17.64
N ALA A 57 -4.78 7.86 -16.37
CA ALA A 57 -6.18 8.03 -15.99
C ALA A 57 -6.84 9.25 -16.68
N ILE A 58 -6.10 10.35 -16.87
CA ILE A 58 -6.56 11.54 -17.59
C ILE A 58 -6.73 11.23 -19.08
N VAL A 59 -5.74 10.58 -19.70
CA VAL A 59 -5.79 10.20 -21.13
C VAL A 59 -6.98 9.27 -21.43
N THR A 60 -7.36 8.42 -20.47
CA THR A 60 -8.47 7.47 -20.62
C THR A 60 -9.84 8.05 -20.23
N LEU A 61 -9.95 9.33 -19.86
CA LEU A 61 -11.24 9.96 -19.53
C LEU A 61 -12.35 9.78 -20.59
N PRO A 62 -12.09 9.73 -21.91
CA PRO A 62 -13.13 9.45 -22.90
C PRO A 62 -13.81 8.09 -22.70
N LEU A 63 -13.10 7.10 -22.14
CA LEU A 63 -13.61 5.74 -21.89
C LEU A 63 -14.51 5.64 -20.65
N ARG A 64 -14.64 6.71 -19.83
CA ARG A 64 -15.44 6.69 -18.59
C ARG A 64 -16.92 6.35 -18.82
N ASN A 65 -17.44 6.64 -20.01
CA ASN A 65 -18.84 6.39 -20.35
C ASN A 65 -19.11 4.93 -20.72
N SER A 66 -18.07 4.16 -21.05
CA SER A 66 -18.20 2.76 -21.44
C SER A 66 -18.77 1.91 -20.30
N TRP A 67 -18.46 2.26 -19.04
CA TRP A 67 -18.81 1.44 -17.87
C TRP A 67 -19.87 2.12 -16.98
N LYS A 68 -20.64 3.05 -17.55
CA LYS A 68 -21.71 3.81 -16.86
C LYS A 68 -22.78 2.93 -16.23
N TRP A 69 -23.02 1.74 -16.80
CA TRP A 69 -23.95 0.75 -16.23
C TRP A 69 -23.44 0.20 -14.89
N LEU A 70 -22.12 0.08 -14.75
CA LEU A 70 -21.47 -0.59 -13.62
C LEU A 70 -21.24 0.36 -12.46
N VAL A 71 -20.72 1.57 -12.66
CA VAL A 71 -20.24 2.44 -11.55
C VAL A 71 -21.34 3.35 -10.98
N VAL A 72 -21.65 4.47 -11.66
CA VAL A 72 -22.70 5.42 -11.24
C VAL A 72 -23.37 6.01 -12.49
N PRO A 73 -24.67 5.80 -12.69
CA PRO A 73 -25.38 6.30 -13.87
C PRO A 73 -25.61 7.81 -13.84
N ASP A 74 -25.99 8.38 -12.68
CA ASP A 74 -26.69 9.66 -12.64
C ASP A 74 -25.84 10.88 -12.22
N ASN A 75 -24.60 10.67 -11.75
CA ASN A 75 -23.72 11.76 -11.32
C ASN A 75 -22.42 11.79 -12.14
N GLY A 76 -22.30 12.78 -13.04
CA GLY A 76 -21.14 12.95 -13.92
C GLY A 76 -19.83 13.26 -13.20
N ILE A 77 -19.87 13.99 -12.08
CA ILE A 77 -18.68 14.32 -11.27
C ILE A 77 -18.20 13.07 -10.55
N LEU A 78 -19.11 12.36 -9.88
CA LEU A 78 -18.78 11.12 -9.18
C LEU A 78 -18.25 10.06 -10.15
N ARG A 79 -18.83 9.96 -11.36
CA ARG A 79 -18.33 9.08 -12.41
C ARG A 79 -16.89 9.40 -12.81
N THR A 80 -16.55 10.67 -13.00
CA THR A 80 -15.18 11.09 -13.31
C THR A 80 -14.23 10.80 -12.15
N ALA A 81 -14.62 11.10 -10.90
CA ALA A 81 -13.82 10.82 -9.73
C ALA A 81 -13.55 9.31 -9.56
N CYS A 82 -14.57 8.47 -9.74
CA CYS A 82 -14.42 7.02 -9.73
C CYS A 82 -13.51 6.53 -10.85
N HIS A 83 -13.67 7.02 -12.09
CA HIS A 83 -12.80 6.65 -13.21
C HIS A 83 -11.34 6.97 -12.91
N LEU A 84 -11.05 8.19 -12.44
CA LEU A 84 -9.70 8.60 -12.08
C LEU A 84 -9.13 7.69 -10.99
N PHE A 85 -9.86 7.50 -9.89
CA PHE A 85 -9.41 6.66 -8.79
C PHE A 85 -9.13 5.21 -9.23
N LEU A 86 -10.05 4.62 -10.00
CA LEU A 86 -9.95 3.23 -10.43
C LEU A 86 -8.82 3.03 -11.44
N VAL A 87 -8.76 3.83 -12.51
CA VAL A 87 -7.71 3.69 -13.52
C VAL A 87 -6.34 3.94 -12.91
N THR A 88 -6.19 4.96 -12.05
CA THR A 88 -4.94 5.18 -11.32
C THR A 88 -4.56 3.97 -10.47
N THR A 89 -5.50 3.42 -9.70
CA THR A 89 -5.26 2.23 -8.86
C THR A 89 -4.83 1.01 -9.70
N PHE A 90 -5.54 0.73 -10.80
CA PHE A 90 -5.23 -0.39 -11.69
C PHE A 90 -3.89 -0.21 -12.41
N CYS A 91 -3.57 0.99 -12.90
CA CYS A 91 -2.28 1.27 -13.52
C CYS A 91 -1.13 1.13 -12.51
N THR A 92 -1.29 1.66 -11.29
CA THR A 92 -0.29 1.49 -10.23
C THR A 92 -0.08 0.02 -9.88
N ALA A 93 -1.16 -0.74 -9.72
CA ALA A 93 -1.10 -2.18 -9.47
C ALA A 93 -0.37 -2.90 -10.61
N PHE A 94 -0.76 -2.67 -11.86
CA PHE A 94 -0.15 -3.29 -13.03
C PHE A 94 1.37 -3.08 -13.10
N VAL A 95 1.83 -1.84 -12.87
CA VAL A 95 3.27 -1.52 -12.86
C VAL A 95 3.98 -2.23 -11.71
N LEU A 96 3.40 -2.22 -10.51
CA LEU A 96 4.00 -2.85 -9.33
C LEU A 96 4.01 -4.37 -9.41
N ASP A 97 2.88 -4.98 -9.79
CA ASP A 97 2.72 -6.42 -9.97
C ASP A 97 3.64 -6.93 -11.07
N GLY A 98 3.61 -6.30 -12.24
CA GLY A 98 4.50 -6.68 -13.33
C GLY A 98 5.97 -6.55 -12.92
N ASN A 99 6.34 -5.49 -12.20
CA ASN A 99 7.71 -5.34 -11.70
C ASN A 99 8.08 -6.40 -10.65
N TYR A 100 7.15 -6.78 -9.79
CA TYR A 100 7.41 -7.72 -8.70
C TYR A 100 7.49 -9.17 -9.19
N TYR A 101 6.54 -9.58 -10.03
CA TYR A 101 6.41 -10.96 -10.49
C TYR A 101 7.27 -11.28 -11.71
N LEU A 102 7.72 -10.27 -12.46
CA LEU A 102 8.58 -10.45 -13.62
C LEU A 102 9.96 -9.81 -13.34
N PRO A 103 10.96 -10.60 -12.91
CA PRO A 103 12.34 -10.14 -12.78
C PRO A 103 12.93 -9.77 -14.15
N SER A 104 13.83 -8.79 -14.22
CA SER A 104 14.43 -8.34 -15.49
C SER A 104 15.35 -9.36 -16.18
N GLY A 105 15.56 -10.55 -15.60
CA GLY A 105 16.45 -11.59 -16.12
C GLY A 105 17.12 -12.45 -15.04
N PRO A 106 18.03 -13.36 -15.41
CA PRO A 106 18.70 -14.29 -14.49
C PRO A 106 19.53 -13.59 -13.41
N GLU A 107 20.13 -12.44 -13.76
CA GLU A 107 20.97 -11.61 -12.88
C GLU A 107 20.17 -10.52 -12.13
N ALA A 108 18.83 -10.59 -12.16
CA ALA A 108 17.98 -9.55 -11.58
C ALA A 108 18.14 -9.41 -10.07
N THR A 109 18.56 -10.47 -9.38
CA THR A 109 18.74 -10.46 -7.92
C THR A 109 20.19 -10.23 -7.54
N ARG A 110 20.49 -9.11 -6.90
CA ARG A 110 21.84 -8.74 -6.46
C ARG A 110 21.85 -8.37 -4.97
N ARG A 111 22.95 -8.72 -4.30
CA ARG A 111 23.25 -8.17 -2.97
C ARG A 111 23.86 -6.79 -3.13
N GLU A 112 23.15 -5.77 -2.66
CA GLU A 112 23.61 -4.39 -2.70
C GLU A 112 23.81 -3.85 -1.28
N GLN A 113 24.80 -2.97 -1.11
CA GLN A 113 24.99 -2.24 0.14
C GLN A 113 24.19 -0.95 0.09
N ALA A 114 23.13 -0.85 0.89
CA ALA A 114 22.41 0.40 1.09
C ALA A 114 23.04 1.17 2.25
N SER A 115 23.26 2.47 2.10
CA SER A 115 23.79 3.33 3.15
C SER A 115 22.68 3.82 4.07
N VAL A 116 22.97 3.90 5.37
CA VAL A 116 22.00 4.32 6.39
C VAL A 116 22.09 5.83 6.55
N VAL A 117 21.20 6.54 5.86
CA VAL A 117 21.15 8.01 5.86
C VAL A 117 20.74 8.52 7.24
N SER A 118 19.67 7.97 7.79
CA SER A 118 19.15 8.39 9.10
C SER A 118 18.38 7.30 9.80
N LYS A 119 18.20 7.51 11.10
CA LYS A 119 17.47 6.64 12.02
C LYS A 119 16.33 7.43 12.61
N HIS A 120 15.11 6.88 12.58
CA HIS A 120 13.98 7.55 13.22
C HIS A 120 13.11 6.57 13.99
N THR A 121 12.53 7.07 15.07
CA THR A 121 11.64 6.31 15.96
C THR A 121 10.28 6.99 15.98
N LYS A 122 9.21 6.20 15.88
CA LYS A 122 7.84 6.69 16.09
C LYS A 122 7.34 6.13 17.42
N GLU A 123 6.82 7.01 18.26
CA GLU A 123 6.22 6.66 19.54
C GLU A 123 4.69 6.71 19.44
N ARG A 124 4.02 5.70 19.96
CA ARG A 124 2.56 5.65 20.05
C ARG A 124 2.16 5.46 21.51
N GLN A 125 1.46 6.44 22.05
CA GLN A 125 0.83 6.34 23.36
C GLN A 125 -0.22 5.23 23.32
N MET A 126 -0.08 4.26 24.23
CA MET A 126 -1.04 3.20 24.40
C MET A 126 -2.04 3.58 25.49
N THR A 127 -3.27 3.13 25.35
CA THR A 127 -4.29 3.25 26.38
C THR A 127 -4.80 1.87 26.75
N ARG A 128 -5.13 1.68 28.03
CA ARG A 128 -5.84 0.49 28.51
C ARG A 128 -7.18 0.91 29.08
N ARG A 129 -8.18 0.06 28.91
CA ARG A 129 -9.47 0.24 29.55
C ARG A 129 -9.33 -0.06 31.05
N ALA A 130 -9.73 0.87 31.91
CA ALA A 130 -9.75 0.69 33.37
C ALA A 130 -11.18 0.66 33.95
N GLY A 131 -12.20 0.68 33.10
CA GLY A 131 -13.59 0.56 33.51
C GLY A 131 -14.56 0.78 32.36
N LYS A 132 -15.86 0.80 32.67
CA LYS A 132 -16.90 1.20 31.71
C LYS A 132 -16.65 2.67 31.33
N TYR A 133 -16.35 2.92 30.05
CA TYR A 133 -16.03 4.25 29.51
C TYR A 133 -14.78 4.95 30.05
N ARG A 134 -13.86 4.25 30.73
CA ARG A 134 -12.59 4.84 31.23
C ARG A 134 -11.38 4.20 30.57
N TYR A 135 -10.52 5.04 30.00
CA TYR A 135 -9.24 4.67 29.41
C TYR A 135 -8.12 5.42 30.13
N VAL A 136 -7.03 4.72 30.44
CA VAL A 136 -5.83 5.28 31.08
C VAL A 136 -4.61 5.00 30.22
N ALA A 137 -3.60 5.85 30.32
CA ALA A 137 -2.32 5.63 29.67
C ALA A 137 -1.73 4.27 30.08
N ASN A 138 -1.29 3.48 29.10
CA ASN A 138 -0.76 2.13 29.25
C ASN A 138 0.64 2.03 28.62
N GLY A 139 1.46 3.05 28.88
CA GLY A 139 2.82 3.13 28.34
C GLY A 139 2.89 3.54 26.87
N VAL A 140 4.08 3.40 26.31
CA VAL A 140 4.41 3.86 24.96
C VAL A 140 4.95 2.71 24.14
N ARG A 141 4.41 2.53 22.93
CA ARG A 141 4.95 1.61 21.93
C ARG A 141 5.87 2.35 20.98
N ARG A 142 7.13 1.91 20.88
CA ARG A 142 8.11 2.44 19.93
C ARG A 142 8.16 1.60 18.66
N SER A 143 8.29 2.26 17.50
CA SER A 143 8.52 1.63 16.20
C SER A 143 9.76 2.24 15.57
N TYR A 144 10.68 1.39 15.15
CA TYR A 144 12.01 1.76 14.68
C TYR A 144 12.10 1.66 13.16
N PHE A 145 12.74 2.65 12.55
CA PHE A 145 12.88 2.73 11.11
C PHE A 145 14.28 3.22 10.73
N LEU A 146 14.75 2.74 9.58
CA LEU A 146 15.97 3.20 8.93
C LEU A 146 15.63 3.84 7.59
N ARG A 147 16.19 5.02 7.33
CA ARG A 147 16.19 5.63 6.00
C ARG A 147 17.45 5.15 5.28
N LEU A 148 17.24 4.38 4.23
CA LEU A 148 18.30 3.75 3.45
C LEU A 148 18.44 4.46 2.10
N ALA A 149 19.64 4.85 1.72
CA ALA A 149 19.97 5.29 0.38
C ALA A 149 20.58 4.13 -0.42
N PHE A 150 20.10 3.96 -1.64
CA PHE A 150 20.53 2.92 -2.56
C PHE A 150 21.49 3.51 -3.61
N ALA A 151 22.25 2.66 -4.30
CA ALA A 151 23.23 3.11 -5.30
C ALA A 151 22.58 3.85 -6.48
N ASN A 152 21.29 3.59 -6.72
CA ASN A 152 20.49 4.30 -7.73
C ASN A 152 20.07 5.73 -7.30
N GLY A 153 20.55 6.23 -6.15
CA GLY A 153 20.24 7.55 -5.62
C GLY A 153 18.85 7.67 -4.97
N GLN A 154 18.04 6.60 -4.97
CA GLN A 154 16.76 6.61 -4.28
C GLN A 154 16.94 6.33 -2.79
N GLU A 155 15.98 6.82 -2.01
CA GLU A 155 15.92 6.59 -0.59
C GLU A 155 14.62 5.90 -0.19
N LYS A 156 14.69 4.95 0.73
CA LYS A 156 13.52 4.30 1.30
C LYS A 156 13.59 4.22 2.80
N THR A 157 12.48 4.58 3.43
CA THR A 157 12.26 4.34 4.86
C THR A 157 11.75 2.92 5.05
N VAL A 158 12.44 2.15 5.89
CA VAL A 158 12.14 0.75 6.12
C VAL A 158 11.96 0.48 7.61
N PRO A 159 10.86 -0.19 8.03
CA PRO A 159 10.69 -0.60 9.41
C PRO A 159 11.67 -1.73 9.77
N VAL A 160 12.26 -1.67 10.95
CA VAL A 160 13.21 -2.67 11.45
C VAL A 160 12.92 -3.04 12.90
N SER A 161 13.44 -4.20 13.33
CA SER A 161 13.44 -4.56 14.74
C SER A 161 14.37 -3.65 15.57
N GLN A 162 14.09 -3.54 16.87
CA GLN A 162 14.93 -2.77 17.80
C GLN A 162 16.38 -3.27 17.82
N ALA A 163 16.59 -4.59 17.76
CA ALA A 163 17.93 -5.17 17.73
C ALA A 163 18.71 -4.74 16.48
N VAL A 164 18.07 -4.73 15.30
CA VAL A 164 18.69 -4.24 14.07
C VAL A 164 18.94 -2.74 14.16
N TYR A 165 17.98 -1.97 14.66
CA TYR A 165 18.13 -0.54 14.87
C TYR A 165 19.34 -0.22 15.75
N ASN A 166 19.50 -0.89 16.90
CA ASN A 166 20.60 -0.62 17.84
C ASN A 166 21.96 -1.01 17.28
N ARG A 167 22.06 -2.11 16.53
CA ARG A 167 23.31 -2.56 15.91
C ARG A 167 23.74 -1.67 14.73
N THR A 168 22.76 -1.07 14.04
CA THR A 168 23.04 -0.25 12.86
C THR A 168 23.43 1.18 13.27
N ARG A 169 24.60 1.62 12.84
CA ARG A 169 25.07 3.00 12.98
C ARG A 169 24.59 3.86 11.81
N GLN A 170 24.27 5.13 12.10
CA GLN A 170 24.02 6.12 11.05
C GLN A 170 25.31 6.34 10.25
N GLY A 171 25.19 6.49 8.93
CA GLY A 171 26.33 6.52 8.00
C GLY A 171 26.93 5.14 7.69
N GLY A 172 26.50 4.07 8.37
CA GLY A 172 26.94 2.71 8.07
C GLY A 172 26.26 2.13 6.82
N THR A 173 26.71 0.96 6.38
CA THR A 173 26.09 0.24 5.25
C THR A 173 25.35 -1.02 5.71
N LYS A 174 24.31 -1.41 4.97
CA LYS A 174 23.54 -2.63 5.18
C LYS A 174 23.45 -3.42 3.88
N LYS A 175 23.87 -4.68 3.91
CA LYS A 175 23.70 -5.61 2.79
C LYS A 175 22.24 -6.02 2.68
N LEU A 176 21.60 -5.66 1.58
CA LEU A 176 20.23 -6.01 1.23
C LEU A 176 20.23 -6.89 -0.02
N MET A 177 19.23 -7.78 -0.11
CA MET A 177 18.93 -8.48 -1.36
C MET A 177 17.89 -7.65 -2.11
N LEU A 178 18.29 -7.23 -3.30
CA LEU A 178 17.49 -6.41 -4.19
C LEU A 178 17.23 -7.19 -5.47
N THR A 179 16.00 -7.14 -5.95
CA THR A 179 15.60 -7.75 -7.23
C THR A 179 15.07 -6.66 -8.15
N LYS A 180 15.63 -6.56 -9.35
CA LYS A 180 15.17 -5.62 -10.37
C LYS A 180 14.05 -6.25 -11.20
N GLY A 181 12.94 -5.54 -11.33
CA GLY A 181 11.79 -5.98 -12.13
C GLY A 181 11.81 -5.47 -13.56
N ILE A 182 10.92 -5.97 -14.41
CA ILE A 182 10.83 -5.57 -15.84
C ILE A 182 10.68 -4.07 -16.08
N PHE A 183 10.05 -3.34 -15.15
CA PHE A 183 9.89 -1.88 -15.25
C PHE A 183 11.10 -1.12 -14.67
N GLY A 184 12.18 -1.84 -14.37
CA GLY A 184 13.42 -1.28 -13.84
C GLY A 184 13.35 -0.86 -12.36
N LEU A 185 12.21 -1.06 -11.69
CA LEU A 185 12.07 -0.73 -10.27
C LEU A 185 12.74 -1.82 -9.43
N THR A 186 13.38 -1.38 -8.35
CA THR A 186 14.13 -2.26 -7.45
C THR A 186 13.23 -2.70 -6.31
N VAL A 187 13.17 -3.99 -6.01
CA VAL A 187 12.36 -4.58 -4.94
C VAL A 187 13.27 -5.14 -3.86
N ILE A 188 13.00 -4.82 -2.60
CA ILE A 188 13.74 -5.38 -1.48
C ILE A 188 13.16 -6.76 -1.14
N THR A 189 13.92 -7.81 -1.45
CA THR A 189 13.51 -9.21 -1.27
C THR A 189 14.10 -9.85 -0.02
N GLY A 190 15.16 -9.27 0.57
CA GLY A 190 15.78 -9.82 1.77
C GLY A 190 16.85 -8.93 2.41
N GLY A 191 17.42 -9.38 3.52
CA GLY A 191 18.46 -8.65 4.28
C GLY A 191 17.93 -7.69 5.35
N LEU A 192 16.62 -7.45 5.36
CA LEU A 192 15.88 -6.76 6.43
C LEU A 192 15.31 -7.79 7.40
N SER A 193 16.17 -8.52 8.10
CA SER A 193 15.68 -9.44 9.14
C SER A 193 15.01 -8.63 10.26
N GLY A 194 13.72 -8.89 10.49
CA GLY A 194 12.91 -8.20 11.50
C GLY A 194 11.79 -7.34 10.93
N SER A 195 10.93 -7.90 10.07
CA SER A 195 9.61 -7.34 9.82
C SER A 195 8.93 -7.09 11.18
N PRO A 196 8.35 -5.90 11.42
CA PRO A 196 7.71 -5.56 12.70
C PRO A 196 6.53 -6.49 13.03
N VAL A 197 6.05 -7.27 12.04
CA VAL A 197 4.94 -8.22 12.18
C VAL A 197 5.34 -9.51 12.91
N ALA A 198 6.59 -9.98 12.75
CA ALA A 198 7.06 -11.22 13.37
C ALA A 198 7.78 -11.01 14.72
N GLY A 199 8.17 -9.77 15.02
CA GLY A 199 8.83 -9.37 16.27
C GLY A 199 7.95 -8.48 17.12
N ALA A 200 6.66 -8.81 17.26
CA ALA A 200 5.66 -8.04 18.01
C ALA A 200 5.89 -8.00 19.53
N ALA A 201 7.12 -8.16 20.01
CA ALA A 201 7.58 -7.50 21.22
C ALA A 201 8.07 -6.09 20.84
N ALA A 202 7.14 -5.23 20.43
CA ALA A 202 7.46 -3.81 20.49
C ALA A 202 7.72 -3.49 21.96
N ASP A 203 8.85 -2.84 22.26
CA ASP A 203 9.24 -2.42 23.62
C ASP A 203 8.12 -1.53 24.20
N ILE A 204 7.16 -2.14 24.91
CA ILE A 204 6.12 -1.44 25.66
C ILE A 204 6.80 -1.04 26.96
N ARG A 205 7.28 0.20 27.01
CA ARG A 205 7.77 0.73 28.28
C ARG A 205 6.58 1.19 29.12
N PRO A 206 6.45 0.73 30.38
CA PRO A 206 5.46 1.27 31.28
C PRO A 206 5.65 2.79 31.37
N GLY A 207 4.55 3.53 31.24
CA GLY A 207 4.57 4.98 31.43
C GLY A 207 4.90 5.30 32.88
N PRO A 208 5.47 6.49 33.18
CA PRO A 208 5.72 6.88 34.56
C PRO A 208 4.41 6.78 35.35
N HIS A 209 4.40 5.95 36.37
CA HIS A 209 3.32 5.88 37.34
C HIS A 209 3.27 7.24 38.05
N ARG A 210 2.24 8.04 37.74
CA ARG A 210 1.85 9.19 38.55
C ARG A 210 0.62 8.81 39.36
#